data_AF-A0A800J490-F1
#
_entry.id   AF-A0A800J490-F1
#
_cell.length_a   1.000
_cell.length_b   1.000
_cell.length_c   1.000
_cell.angle_alpha   90.00
_cell.angle_beta   90.00
_cell.angle_gamma   90.00
#
_symmetry.space_group_name_H-M   'P 1'
#
loop_
_entity.id
_entity.type
_entity.pdbx_description
1 polymer ?
#
loop_
_entity_poly.entity_id
_entity_poly.type
_entity_poly.pdbx_seq_one_letter_code
_entity_poly.pdbx_strand_id
1 'polypeptide(L)'
;MTVWAYALGSVSLVALASLAGAATLSLGPDRLQRLLFLLVAFAVGAMLGGALLHLIPESYEELGGGPRTGLFVLGGVVAFFVLEKFLHWQHQHGAPEAIEGATGHVHHHGHSHGDPLATMSIVGTIAHHLIDGAVVAAAYSVSIEAGLVTTLGVMAHEVPQQIGNFGVLVYAGLPPKRALGLNFLAGLATIPGALAVLAFGGEGLQQWLLPITAGAFLYVAGSDLIPELNRRDQQTFEIAVMCFELQGRARGVERPELTPPASPGAVARHHQQRDQDTHTPERRHVDHPIDRDTDKKQRDRPS
;
A
#
# COMPACT_ATOMS: atom_id res chain seq x y z
N MET A 1 -2.72 36.88 -3.50
CA MET A 1 -2.83 36.74 -2.02
C MET A 1 -3.86 35.70 -1.61
N THR A 2 -5.05 35.66 -2.22
CA THR A 2 -6.10 34.65 -1.92
C THR A 2 -5.66 33.22 -2.21
N VAL A 3 -5.10 32.95 -3.39
CA VAL A 3 -4.60 31.61 -3.79
C VAL A 3 -3.58 31.05 -2.81
N TRP A 4 -2.61 31.86 -2.40
CA TRP A 4 -1.57 31.47 -1.43
C TRP A 4 -2.17 31.08 -0.08
N ALA A 5 -3.15 31.84 0.41
CA ALA A 5 -3.82 31.54 1.66
C ALA A 5 -4.59 30.21 1.60
N TYR A 6 -5.33 29.96 0.51
CA TYR A 6 -6.06 28.70 0.33
C TYR A 6 -5.13 27.51 0.17
N ALA A 7 -4.07 27.63 -0.64
CA ALA A 7 -3.10 26.56 -0.85
C ALA A 7 -2.36 26.21 0.45
N LEU A 8 -1.82 27.21 1.16
CA LEU A 8 -1.10 27.00 2.43
C LEU A 8 -2.01 26.48 3.54
N GLY A 9 -3.25 26.97 3.62
CA GLY A 9 -4.24 26.45 4.56
C GLY A 9 -4.57 24.98 4.28
N SER A 10 -4.73 24.62 3.01
CA SER A 10 -5.05 23.26 2.58
C SER A 10 -3.90 22.29 2.86
N VAL A 11 -2.67 22.62 2.47
CA VAL A 11 -1.53 21.72 2.74
C VAL A 11 -1.19 21.63 4.23
N SER A 12 -1.50 22.66 5.02
CA SER A 12 -1.43 22.56 6.48
C SER A 12 -2.45 21.55 7.01
N LEU A 13 -3.65 21.51 6.43
CA LEU A 13 -4.67 20.52 6.79
C LEU A 13 -4.27 19.10 6.35
N VAL A 14 -3.65 18.94 5.17
CA VAL A 14 -3.05 17.66 4.73
C VAL A 14 -1.96 17.22 5.69
N ALA A 15 -1.04 18.10 6.09
CA ALA A 15 0.00 17.78 7.07
C ALA A 15 -0.58 17.36 8.43
N LEU A 16 -1.68 17.97 8.87
CA LEU A 16 -2.39 17.54 10.08
C LEU A 16 -3.02 16.15 9.93
N ALA A 17 -3.39 15.73 8.72
CA ALA A 17 -3.86 14.38 8.46
C ALA A 17 -2.78 13.31 8.74
N SER A 18 -1.49 13.68 8.76
CA SER A 18 -0.39 12.79 9.19
C SER A 18 -0.46 12.38 10.67
N LEU A 19 -1.32 13.03 11.47
CA LEU A 19 -1.65 12.59 12.82
C LEU A 19 -2.74 11.51 12.87
N ALA A 20 -3.29 11.09 11.73
CA ALA A 20 -4.32 10.05 11.64
C ALA A 20 -3.90 8.72 12.27
N GLY A 21 -2.59 8.43 12.35
CA GLY A 21 -2.07 7.29 13.11
C GLY A 21 -2.54 7.26 14.57
N ALA A 22 -2.83 8.41 15.19
CA ALA A 22 -3.40 8.46 16.54
C ALA A 22 -4.83 7.86 16.62
N ALA A 23 -5.57 7.82 15.51
CA ALA A 23 -6.87 7.16 15.45
C ALA A 23 -6.75 5.66 15.75
N THR A 24 -5.63 5.02 15.39
CA THR A 24 -5.36 3.61 15.72
C THR A 24 -5.21 3.36 17.22
N LEU A 25 -4.83 4.40 17.99
CA LEU A 25 -4.71 4.33 19.44
C LEU A 25 -6.07 4.51 20.13
N SER A 26 -7.05 5.10 19.43
CA SER A 26 -8.32 5.53 20.00
C SER A 26 -9.51 4.71 19.51
N LEU A 27 -9.41 4.09 18.33
CA LEU A 27 -10.46 3.30 17.70
C LEU A 27 -10.15 1.80 17.80
N GLY A 28 -11.20 1.00 17.95
CA GLY A 28 -11.10 -0.45 17.81
C GLY A 28 -10.88 -0.88 16.36
N PRO A 29 -10.32 -2.08 16.12
CA PRO A 29 -9.93 -2.56 14.79
C PRO A 29 -11.10 -2.54 13.80
N ASP A 30 -12.28 -3.00 14.19
CA ASP A 30 -13.46 -3.06 13.31
C ASP A 30 -13.92 -1.68 12.83
N ARG A 31 -13.87 -0.66 13.71
CA ARG A 31 -14.27 0.71 13.37
C ARG A 31 -13.24 1.37 12.48
N LEU A 32 -11.96 1.18 12.79
CA LEU A 32 -10.85 1.70 12.02
C LEU A 32 -10.88 1.14 10.59
N GLN A 33 -11.02 -0.18 10.44
CA GLN A 33 -11.08 -0.82 9.13
C GLN A 33 -12.26 -0.30 8.30
N ARG A 34 -13.45 -0.15 8.91
CA ARG A 34 -14.62 0.38 8.21
C ARG A 34 -14.40 1.82 7.73
N LEU A 35 -13.78 2.66 8.58
CA LEU A 35 -13.43 4.03 8.21
C LEU A 35 -12.40 4.06 7.07
N LEU A 36 -11.34 3.27 7.17
CA LEU A 36 -10.29 3.17 6.15
C LEU A 36 -10.88 2.73 4.81
N PHE A 37 -11.73 1.70 4.79
CA PHE A 37 -12.41 1.27 3.57
C PHE A 37 -13.22 2.41 2.92
N LEU A 38 -13.97 3.17 3.72
CA LEU A 38 -14.75 4.30 3.20
C LEU A 38 -13.86 5.43 2.67
N LEU A 39 -12.76 5.74 3.34
CA LEU A 39 -11.81 6.76 2.92
C LEU A 39 -11.09 6.38 1.63
N VAL A 40 -10.62 5.13 1.50
CA VAL A 40 -10.01 4.63 0.27
C VAL A 40 -11.03 4.64 -0.88
N ALA A 41 -12.28 4.24 -0.63
CA ALA A 41 -13.32 4.24 -1.66
C ALA A 41 -13.64 5.66 -2.15
N PHE A 42 -13.72 6.61 -1.21
CA PHE A 42 -13.88 8.01 -1.52
C PHE A 42 -12.65 8.57 -2.26
N ALA A 43 -11.43 8.20 -1.87
CA ALA A 43 -10.20 8.63 -2.51
C ALA A 43 -10.11 8.17 -3.97
N VAL A 44 -10.42 6.89 -4.25
CA VAL A 44 -10.52 6.38 -5.63
C VAL A 44 -11.47 7.23 -6.47
N GLY A 45 -12.68 7.47 -5.95
CA GLY A 45 -13.68 8.28 -6.64
C GLY A 45 -13.24 9.72 -6.86
N ALA A 46 -12.66 10.36 -5.85
CA ALA A 46 -12.21 11.74 -5.89
C ALA A 46 -11.01 11.93 -6.82
N MET A 47 -10.04 11.02 -6.82
CA MET A 47 -8.85 11.11 -7.69
C MET A 47 -9.19 10.78 -9.15
N LEU A 48 -9.98 9.73 -9.41
CA LEU A 48 -10.46 9.44 -10.78
C LEU A 48 -11.35 10.56 -11.31
N GLY A 49 -12.28 11.05 -10.48
CA GLY A 49 -13.14 12.17 -10.82
C GLY A 49 -12.35 13.45 -11.09
N GLY A 50 -11.42 13.81 -10.19
CA GLY A 50 -10.54 14.96 -10.36
C GLY A 50 -9.67 14.85 -11.62
N ALA A 51 -9.08 13.68 -11.88
CA ALA A 51 -8.30 13.46 -13.09
C ALA A 51 -9.14 13.57 -14.37
N LEU A 52 -10.24 12.81 -14.46
CA LEU A 52 -11.01 12.65 -15.69
C LEU A 52 -11.94 13.83 -15.98
N LEU A 53 -12.52 14.43 -14.94
CA LEU A 53 -13.55 15.46 -15.10
C LEU A 53 -13.00 16.88 -14.97
N HIS A 54 -11.82 17.08 -14.38
CA HIS A 54 -11.26 18.42 -14.16
C HIS A 54 -9.88 18.54 -14.80
N LEU A 55 -8.89 17.77 -14.34
CA LEU A 55 -7.50 17.98 -14.76
C LEU A 55 -7.25 17.67 -16.24
N ILE A 56 -7.76 16.56 -16.77
CA ILE A 56 -7.57 16.21 -18.19
C ILE A 56 -8.28 17.19 -19.11
N PRO A 57 -9.58 17.50 -18.93
CA PRO A 57 -10.27 18.50 -19.74
C PRO A 57 -9.54 19.85 -19.74
N GLU A 58 -9.20 20.37 -18.55
CA GLU A 58 -8.47 21.64 -18.40
C GLU A 58 -7.10 21.60 -19.11
N SER A 59 -6.39 20.47 -19.03
CA SER A 59 -5.10 20.31 -19.72
C SER A 59 -5.26 20.41 -21.24
N TYR A 60 -6.37 19.93 -21.80
CA TYR A 60 -6.65 20.03 -23.23
C TYR A 60 -7.07 21.44 -23.66
N GLU A 61 -7.67 22.22 -22.76
CA GLU A 61 -7.97 23.64 -23.00
C GLU A 61 -6.69 24.49 -22.97
N GLU A 62 -5.77 24.23 -22.03
CA GLU A 62 -4.51 24.97 -21.85
C GLU A 62 -3.41 24.61 -22.89
N LEU A 63 -3.16 23.32 -23.12
CA LEU A 63 -2.12 22.86 -24.06
C LEU A 63 -2.62 22.64 -25.49
N GLY A 64 -3.95 22.63 -25.68
CA GLY A 64 -4.62 22.32 -26.94
C GLY A 64 -4.91 20.83 -27.16
N GLY A 65 -5.82 20.55 -28.10
CA GLY A 65 -6.34 19.23 -28.51
C GLY A 65 -5.33 18.24 -29.13
N GLY A 66 -4.03 18.49 -29.04
CA GLY A 66 -2.99 17.70 -29.70
C GLY A 66 -2.52 16.49 -28.89
N PRO A 67 -1.72 15.58 -29.50
CA PRO A 67 -1.17 14.41 -28.82
C PRO A 67 -0.23 14.77 -27.67
N ARG A 68 0.28 16.01 -27.64
CA ARG A 68 1.19 16.53 -26.61
C ARG A 68 0.57 16.46 -25.21
N THR A 69 -0.71 16.78 -25.08
CA THR A 69 -1.43 16.73 -23.79
C THR A 69 -1.52 15.30 -23.28
N GLY A 70 -1.94 14.36 -24.15
CA GLY A 70 -1.97 12.94 -23.82
C GLY A 70 -0.58 12.37 -23.47
N LEU A 71 0.49 12.84 -24.11
CA LEU A 71 1.87 12.45 -23.77
C LEU A 71 2.29 12.92 -22.38
N PHE A 72 1.85 14.08 -21.90
CA PHE A 72 2.14 14.50 -20.52
C PHE A 72 1.31 13.73 -19.49
N VAL A 73 0.06 13.40 -19.80
CA VAL A 73 -0.75 12.52 -18.94
C VAL A 73 -0.09 11.15 -18.82
N LEU A 74 0.32 10.55 -19.95
CA LEU A 74 1.07 9.30 -19.95
C LEU A 74 2.42 9.45 -19.22
N GLY A 75 3.10 10.57 -19.41
CA GLY A 75 4.34 10.91 -18.71
C GLY A 75 4.16 10.93 -17.19
N GLY A 76 3.04 11.47 -16.69
CA GLY A 76 2.68 11.43 -15.27
C GLY A 76 2.48 10.01 -14.76
N VAL A 77 1.74 9.17 -15.49
CA VAL A 77 1.56 7.74 -15.15
C VAL A 77 2.91 7.03 -15.06
N VAL A 78 3.76 7.20 -16.08
CA VAL A 78 5.08 6.54 -16.14
C VAL A 78 6.02 7.07 -15.07
N ALA A 79 6.01 8.38 -14.81
CA ALA A 79 6.84 8.99 -13.76
C ALA A 79 6.49 8.44 -12.38
N PHE A 80 5.20 8.32 -12.07
CA PHE A 80 4.74 7.73 -10.81
C PHE A 80 5.03 6.24 -10.71
N PHE A 81 4.85 5.48 -11.80
CA PHE A 81 5.28 4.09 -11.86
C PHE A 81 6.77 3.93 -11.56
N VAL A 82 7.64 4.72 -12.21
CA VAL A 82 9.09 4.68 -11.99
C VAL A 82 9.43 5.12 -10.57
N LEU A 83 8.78 6.16 -10.05
CA LEU A 83 8.97 6.61 -8.68
C LEU A 83 8.62 5.50 -7.68
N GLU A 84 7.47 4.85 -7.82
CA GLU A 84 7.06 3.73 -6.98
C GLU A 84 8.07 2.57 -7.10
N LYS A 85 8.50 2.21 -8.31
CA LYS A 85 9.51 1.15 -8.49
C LYS A 85 10.87 1.54 -7.92
N PHE A 86 11.28 2.80 -7.99
CA PHE A 86 12.53 3.28 -7.41
C PHE A 86 12.48 3.20 -5.88
N LEU A 87 11.36 3.64 -5.28
CA LEU A 87 11.11 3.50 -3.85
C LEU A 87 11.11 2.02 -3.43
N HIS A 88 10.47 1.14 -4.20
CA HIS A 88 10.51 -0.31 -3.97
C HIS A 88 11.89 -0.94 -4.22
N TRP A 89 12.67 -0.46 -5.18
CA TRP A 89 13.98 -1.01 -5.52
C TRP A 89 15.02 -0.71 -4.44
N GLN A 90 14.97 0.46 -3.82
CA GLN A 90 15.76 0.75 -2.62
C GLN A 90 15.46 -0.23 -1.46
N HIS A 91 14.27 -0.84 -1.40
CA HIS A 91 13.96 -1.88 -0.42
C HIS A 91 14.69 -3.21 -0.69
N GLN A 92 15.07 -3.51 -1.94
CA GLN A 92 15.67 -4.82 -2.28
C GLN A 92 17.20 -4.83 -2.26
N HIS A 93 17.87 -3.67 -2.24
CA HIS A 93 19.35 -3.60 -2.26
C HIS A 93 19.97 -2.88 -1.06
N GLY A 94 19.19 -2.54 -0.03
CA GLY A 94 19.68 -2.09 1.27
C GLY A 94 19.98 -3.23 2.27
N ALA A 95 19.63 -4.47 1.94
CA ALA A 95 20.04 -5.65 2.69
C ALA A 95 21.35 -6.19 2.08
N PRO A 96 22.47 -6.18 2.82
CA PRO A 96 23.65 -6.90 2.35
C PRO A 96 23.29 -8.38 2.24
N GLU A 97 23.68 -8.97 1.11
CA GLU A 97 23.73 -10.41 0.91
C GLU A 97 24.36 -11.07 2.14
N ALA A 98 23.53 -11.73 2.95
CA ALA A 98 23.96 -12.74 3.89
C ALA A 98 23.41 -14.09 3.41
N ILE A 99 24.04 -14.58 2.35
CA ILE A 99 24.60 -15.93 2.24
C ILE A 99 23.67 -17.07 2.69
N GLU A 100 23.06 -17.71 1.69
CA GLU A 100 23.08 -19.16 1.45
C GLU A 100 23.82 -20.00 2.53
N GLY A 101 23.08 -20.66 3.44
CA GLY A 101 23.72 -21.58 4.38
C GLY A 101 22.82 -22.08 5.51
N ALA A 102 22.58 -23.38 5.50
CA ALA A 102 21.92 -24.21 6.49
C ALA A 102 22.11 -23.82 7.99
N THR A 103 21.11 -24.22 8.78
CA THR A 103 21.09 -24.37 10.24
C THR A 103 20.87 -23.10 11.06
N GLY A 104 19.86 -23.16 11.92
CA GLY A 104 19.26 -22.00 12.54
C GLY A 104 20.06 -21.40 13.67
N HIS A 105 19.84 -20.10 13.89
CA HIS A 105 19.74 -19.45 15.18
C HIS A 105 18.93 -18.17 14.99
N VAL A 106 17.94 -17.93 15.86
CA VAL A 106 17.14 -16.70 15.90
C VAL A 106 18.04 -15.59 16.42
N HIS A 107 18.53 -14.71 15.53
CA HIS A 107 19.30 -13.55 15.95
C HIS A 107 18.37 -12.48 16.52
N HIS A 108 18.40 -12.33 17.84
CA HIS A 108 17.98 -11.12 18.54
C HIS A 108 18.87 -9.95 18.09
N HIS A 109 18.36 -9.05 17.24
CA HIS A 109 18.99 -7.76 17.03
C HIS A 109 18.48 -6.75 18.06
N GLY A 110 19.26 -6.61 19.13
CA GLY A 110 19.15 -5.54 20.09
C GLY A 110 19.66 -4.22 19.52
N HIS A 111 18.79 -3.21 19.58
CA HIS A 111 18.99 -1.77 19.74
C HIS A 111 20.09 -1.00 18.98
N SER A 112 19.67 0.22 18.60
CA SER A 112 20.41 1.40 18.15
C SER A 112 20.86 1.41 16.68
N HIS A 113 20.42 2.48 16.00
CA HIS A 113 20.56 2.83 14.57
C HIS A 113 19.43 2.30 13.70
N GLY A 114 18.77 3.22 12.99
CA GLY A 114 17.43 3.06 12.41
C GLY A 114 17.28 1.80 11.58
N ASP A 115 16.25 1.02 11.90
CA ASP A 115 15.80 -0.09 11.08
C ASP A 115 15.67 0.42 9.63
N PRO A 116 16.37 -0.18 8.65
CA PRO A 116 16.28 0.23 7.25
C PRO A 116 14.83 0.38 6.76
N LEU A 117 13.91 -0.43 7.30
CA LEU A 117 12.48 -0.32 7.03
C LEU A 117 11.88 1.03 7.48
N ALA A 118 12.19 1.48 8.69
CA ALA A 118 11.70 2.76 9.22
C ALA A 118 12.29 3.95 8.47
N THR A 119 13.59 3.90 8.15
CA THR A 119 14.26 4.97 7.40
C THR A 119 13.71 5.08 5.98
N MET A 120 13.55 3.96 5.28
CA MET A 120 12.99 3.96 3.92
C MET A 120 11.54 4.43 3.90
N SER A 121 10.73 4.00 4.87
CA SER A 121 9.35 4.49 5.03
C SER A 121 9.33 6.02 5.17
N ILE A 122 10.13 6.60 6.07
CA ILE A 122 10.16 8.06 6.28
C ILE A 122 10.59 8.80 5.00
N VAL A 123 11.63 8.32 4.31
CA VAL A 123 12.12 8.96 3.08
C VAL A 123 11.04 8.92 1.99
N GLY A 124 10.40 7.76 1.79
CA GLY A 124 9.28 7.61 0.86
C GLY A 124 8.12 8.54 1.20
N THR A 125 7.74 8.61 2.48
CA THR A 125 6.68 9.51 2.97
C THR A 125 7.01 10.98 2.74
N ILE A 126 8.26 11.41 2.99
CA ILE A 126 8.69 12.80 2.72
C ILE A 126 8.56 13.12 1.22
N ALA A 127 9.04 12.23 0.35
CA ALA A 127 8.97 12.42 -1.09
C ALA A 127 7.52 12.49 -1.60
N HIS A 128 6.65 11.62 -1.09
CA HIS A 128 5.23 11.60 -1.44
C HIS A 128 4.55 12.92 -1.06
N HIS A 129 4.70 13.35 0.20
CA HIS A 129 4.13 14.60 0.69
C HIS A 129 4.64 15.83 -0.06
N LEU A 130 5.93 15.87 -0.46
CA LEU A 130 6.43 16.95 -1.31
C LEU A 130 5.64 17.06 -2.61
N ILE A 131 5.34 15.92 -3.24
CA ILE A 131 4.58 15.85 -4.48
C ILE A 131 3.13 16.26 -4.24
N ASP A 132 2.48 15.78 -3.17
CA ASP A 132 1.11 16.16 -2.83
C ASP A 132 0.96 17.65 -2.58
N GLY A 133 1.93 18.23 -1.86
CA GLY A 133 2.00 19.68 -1.64
C GLY A 133 2.09 20.46 -2.94
N ALA A 134 2.97 20.02 -3.86
CA ALA A 134 3.12 20.62 -5.17
C ALA A 134 1.84 20.50 -6.01
N VAL A 135 1.20 19.33 -5.99
CA VAL A 135 -0.06 19.05 -6.70
C VAL A 135 -1.20 19.95 -6.21
N VAL A 136 -1.38 20.06 -4.89
CA VAL A 136 -2.41 20.94 -4.29
C VAL A 136 -2.16 22.40 -4.67
N ALA A 137 -0.92 22.88 -4.57
CA ALA A 137 -0.58 24.25 -4.96
C ALA A 137 -0.77 24.52 -6.46
N ALA A 138 -0.45 23.55 -7.31
CA ALA A 138 -0.65 23.65 -8.75
C ALA A 138 -2.14 23.77 -9.09
N ALA A 139 -2.98 22.95 -8.47
CA ALA A 139 -4.43 22.99 -8.66
C ALA A 139 -5.05 24.33 -8.23
N TYR A 140 -4.62 24.88 -7.09
CA TYR A 140 -5.05 26.22 -6.65
C TYR A 140 -4.59 27.36 -7.54
N SER A 141 -3.52 27.15 -8.31
CA SER A 141 -3.03 28.14 -9.28
C SER A 141 -3.89 28.17 -10.55
N VAL A 142 -4.71 27.14 -10.78
CA VAL A 142 -5.66 27.03 -11.88
C VAL A 142 -7.01 27.59 -11.45
N SER A 143 -7.61 27.04 -10.40
CA SER A 143 -8.85 27.57 -9.82
C SER A 143 -9.02 27.17 -8.35
N ILE A 144 -9.87 27.90 -7.63
CA ILE A 144 -10.17 27.59 -6.22
C ILE A 144 -10.90 26.25 -6.13
N GLU A 145 -11.82 25.98 -7.07
CA GLU A 145 -12.58 24.75 -7.15
C GLU A 145 -11.66 23.54 -7.40
N ALA A 146 -10.75 23.64 -8.37
CA ALA A 146 -9.79 22.58 -8.66
C ALA A 146 -8.88 22.32 -7.45
N GLY A 147 -8.41 23.36 -6.77
CA GLY A 147 -7.62 23.25 -5.55
C GLY A 147 -8.36 22.55 -4.40
N LEU A 148 -9.65 22.88 -4.19
CA LEU A 148 -10.48 22.24 -3.16
C LEU A 148 -10.72 20.76 -3.45
N VAL A 149 -11.08 20.41 -4.69
CA VAL A 149 -11.31 19.02 -5.10
C VAL A 149 -10.02 18.20 -4.95
N THR A 150 -8.89 18.76 -5.38
CA THR A 150 -7.57 18.14 -5.26
C THR A 150 -7.19 17.92 -3.80
N THR A 151 -7.41 18.92 -2.94
CA THR A 151 -7.15 18.81 -1.50
C THR A 151 -7.96 17.69 -0.86
N LEU A 152 -9.25 17.60 -1.17
CA LEU A 152 -10.12 16.53 -0.64
C LEU A 152 -9.67 15.15 -1.13
N GLY A 153 -9.30 15.03 -2.40
CA GLY A 153 -8.76 13.79 -2.97
C GLY A 153 -7.45 13.37 -2.32
N VAL A 154 -6.53 14.32 -2.10
CA VAL A 154 -5.26 14.10 -1.41
C VAL A 154 -5.48 13.66 0.04
N MET A 155 -6.23 14.43 0.82
CA MET A 155 -6.53 14.09 2.21
C MET A 155 -7.15 12.69 2.37
N ALA A 156 -8.00 12.30 1.42
CA ALA A 156 -8.71 11.03 1.47
C ALA A 156 -7.79 9.80 1.36
N HIS A 157 -6.76 9.84 0.52
CA HIS A 157 -5.77 8.75 0.44
C HIS A 157 -4.63 8.91 1.44
N GLU A 158 -4.38 10.14 1.89
CA GLU A 158 -3.37 10.42 2.92
C GLU A 158 -3.74 9.77 4.26
N VAL A 159 -4.99 9.91 4.72
CA VAL A 159 -5.38 9.37 6.04
C VAL A 159 -5.11 7.85 6.17
N PRO A 160 -5.54 6.99 5.21
CA PRO A 160 -5.15 5.58 5.19
C PRO A 160 -3.64 5.35 5.16
N GLN A 161 -2.92 6.05 4.29
CA GLN A 161 -1.49 5.90 4.10
C GLN A 161 -0.70 6.27 5.36
N GLN A 162 -1.10 7.32 6.06
CA GLN A 162 -0.49 7.78 7.30
C GLN A 162 -0.73 6.80 8.45
N ILE A 163 -1.88 6.12 8.48
CA ILE A 163 -2.14 5.02 9.41
C ILE A 163 -1.21 3.84 9.12
N GLY A 164 -1.02 3.49 7.84
CA GLY A 164 -0.08 2.44 7.42
C GLY A 164 1.37 2.76 7.79
N ASN A 165 1.87 3.96 7.44
CA ASN A 165 3.21 4.44 7.76
C ASN A 165 3.47 4.44 9.27
N PHE A 166 2.50 4.90 10.06
CA PHE A 166 2.57 4.80 11.52
C PHE A 166 2.72 3.35 11.99
N GLY A 167 1.96 2.43 11.41
CA GLY A 167 2.06 0.99 11.66
C GLY A 167 3.44 0.42 11.35
N VAL A 168 4.01 0.76 10.19
CA VAL A 168 5.36 0.35 9.78
C VAL A 168 6.41 0.83 10.77
N LEU A 169 6.33 2.09 11.23
CA LEU A 169 7.27 2.64 12.21
C LEU A 169 7.17 1.93 13.57
N VAL A 170 5.96 1.65 14.04
CA VAL A 170 5.74 0.89 15.28
C VAL A 170 6.25 -0.55 15.13
N TYR A 171 5.99 -1.18 13.98
CA TYR A 171 6.45 -2.53 13.65
C TYR A 171 7.97 -2.62 13.62
N ALA A 172 8.65 -1.61 13.03
CA ALA A 172 10.10 -1.42 13.06
C ALA A 172 10.66 -1.10 14.46
N GLY A 173 9.82 -1.19 15.50
CA GLY A 173 10.21 -1.14 16.89
C GLY A 173 10.15 0.24 17.54
N LEU A 174 9.79 1.31 16.82
CA LEU A 174 9.71 2.65 17.39
C LEU A 174 8.58 2.74 18.43
N PRO A 175 8.76 3.50 19.52
CA PRO A 175 7.68 3.73 20.47
C PRO A 175 6.59 4.59 19.81
N PRO A 176 5.29 4.36 20.10
CA PRO A 176 4.17 5.01 19.40
C PRO A 176 4.26 6.54 19.35
N LYS A 177 4.70 7.19 20.43
CA LYS A 177 4.88 8.65 20.46
C LYS A 177 5.94 9.13 19.47
N ARG A 178 7.05 8.40 19.31
CA ARG A 178 8.10 8.74 18.33
C ARG A 178 7.65 8.44 16.91
N ALA A 179 7.00 7.29 16.69
CA ALA A 179 6.45 6.93 15.39
C ALA A 179 5.45 7.99 14.89
N LEU A 180 4.50 8.40 15.74
CA LEU A 180 3.53 9.44 15.41
C LEU A 180 4.20 10.80 15.14
N GLY A 181 5.20 11.17 15.95
CA GLY A 181 5.95 12.41 15.77
C GLY A 181 6.75 12.46 14.48
N LEU A 182 7.43 11.37 14.11
CA LEU A 182 8.17 11.27 12.84
C LEU A 182 7.23 11.27 11.64
N ASN A 183 6.09 10.59 11.74
CA ASN A 183 5.07 10.58 10.69
C ASN A 183 4.51 11.99 10.45
N PHE A 184 4.20 12.72 11.52
CA PHE A 184 3.79 14.12 11.42
C PHE A 184 4.89 15.03 10.85
N LEU A 185 6.15 14.84 11.27
CA LEU A 185 7.27 15.62 10.76
C LEU A 185 7.50 15.40 9.27
N ALA A 186 7.34 14.16 8.79
CA ALA A 186 7.32 13.84 7.36
C ALA A 186 6.12 14.50 6.67
N GLY A 187 4.96 14.57 7.32
CA GLY A 187 3.75 15.33 6.92
C GLY A 187 3.99 16.77 6.54
N LEU A 188 4.88 17.44 7.28
CA LEU A 188 5.21 18.84 7.03
C LEU A 188 5.88 19.06 5.67
N ALA A 189 6.36 18.01 4.99
CA ALA A 189 6.97 18.11 3.66
C ALA A 189 5.96 18.53 2.56
N THR A 190 4.65 18.45 2.82
CA THR A 190 3.61 19.06 1.96
C THR A 190 3.76 20.57 1.83
N ILE A 191 4.22 21.25 2.88
CA ILE A 191 4.38 22.71 2.90
C ILE A 191 5.50 23.18 1.95
N PRO A 192 6.76 22.70 2.03
CA PRO A 192 7.79 23.09 1.09
C PRO A 192 7.47 22.69 -0.36
N GLY A 193 6.75 21.58 -0.58
CA GLY A 193 6.27 21.20 -1.92
C GLY A 193 5.33 22.26 -2.50
N ALA A 194 4.36 22.72 -1.71
CA ALA A 194 3.45 23.80 -2.10
C ALA A 194 4.18 25.13 -2.31
N LEU A 195 5.09 25.49 -1.40
CA LEU A 195 5.87 26.72 -1.48
C LEU A 195 6.75 26.75 -2.74
N ALA A 196 7.33 25.62 -3.15
CA ALA A 196 8.12 25.54 -4.37
C ALA A 196 7.28 25.90 -5.60
N VAL A 197 6.06 25.36 -5.70
CA VAL A 197 5.15 25.69 -6.81
C VAL A 197 4.66 27.13 -6.72
N LEU A 198 4.30 27.63 -5.54
CA LEU A 198 3.82 29.02 -5.40
C LEU A 198 4.91 30.06 -5.68
N ALA A 199 6.16 29.79 -5.29
CA ALA A 199 7.27 30.73 -5.43
C ALA A 199 7.90 30.69 -6.83
N PHE A 200 7.95 29.52 -7.48
CA PHE A 200 8.66 29.30 -8.74
C PHE A 200 7.74 28.90 -9.90
N GLY A 201 6.45 28.71 -9.66
CA GLY A 201 5.44 28.43 -10.67
C GLY A 201 5.09 29.67 -11.48
N GLY A 202 5.93 29.98 -12.46
CA GLY A 202 5.63 30.98 -13.49
C GLY A 202 4.50 30.54 -14.42
N GLU A 203 4.09 31.44 -15.34
CA GLU A 203 2.94 31.30 -16.27
C GLU A 203 3.00 30.10 -17.24
N GLY A 204 4.04 29.28 -17.19
CA GLY A 204 4.14 28.04 -17.97
C GLY A 204 3.97 26.76 -17.14
N LEU A 205 4.17 26.79 -15.82
CA LEU A 205 4.29 25.57 -15.02
C LEU A 205 2.98 24.76 -14.97
N GLN A 206 1.84 25.46 -14.99
CA GLN A 206 0.49 24.89 -14.99
C GLN A 206 0.25 24.00 -16.21
N GLN A 207 0.73 24.43 -17.38
CA GLN A 207 0.61 23.68 -18.64
C GLN A 207 1.27 22.30 -18.57
N TRP A 208 2.31 22.12 -17.75
CA TRP A 208 2.98 20.83 -17.59
C TRP A 208 2.47 20.08 -16.37
N LEU A 209 2.20 20.77 -15.26
CA LEU A 209 1.79 20.12 -14.01
C LEU A 209 0.40 19.52 -14.07
N LEU A 210 -0.58 20.18 -14.71
CA LEU A 210 -1.95 19.67 -14.81
C LEU A 210 -2.04 18.26 -15.42
N PRO A 211 -1.51 18.02 -16.65
CA PRO A 211 -1.61 16.71 -17.26
C PRO A 211 -0.75 15.68 -16.53
N ILE A 212 0.43 16.05 -16.02
CA ILE A 212 1.28 15.14 -15.22
C ILE A 212 0.55 14.72 -13.94
N THR A 213 -0.13 15.66 -13.27
CA THR A 213 -0.93 15.39 -12.06
C THR A 213 -2.11 14.49 -12.36
N ALA A 214 -2.79 14.71 -13.49
CA ALA A 214 -3.86 13.82 -13.92
C ALA A 214 -3.34 12.38 -14.12
N GLY A 215 -2.18 12.23 -14.75
CA GLY A 215 -1.52 10.93 -14.90
C GLY A 215 -1.17 10.28 -13.57
N ALA A 216 -0.63 11.04 -12.62
CA ALA A 216 -0.36 10.59 -11.26
C ALA A 216 -1.63 10.09 -10.56
N PHE A 217 -2.73 10.85 -10.65
CA PHE A 217 -4.01 10.48 -10.04
C PHE A 217 -4.58 9.19 -10.64
N LEU A 218 -4.49 9.03 -11.96
CA LEU A 218 -4.89 7.78 -12.63
C LEU A 218 -4.04 6.60 -12.16
N TYR A 219 -2.73 6.80 -12.00
CA TYR A 219 -1.82 5.76 -11.53
C TYR A 219 -2.16 5.34 -10.10
N VAL A 220 -2.12 6.27 -9.13
CA VAL A 220 -2.38 5.99 -7.70
C VAL A 220 -3.76 5.37 -7.50
N ALA A 221 -4.80 5.90 -8.15
CA ALA A 221 -6.13 5.32 -8.05
C ALA A 221 -6.19 3.89 -8.61
N GLY A 222 -5.51 3.63 -9.73
CA GLY A 222 -5.55 2.36 -10.46
C GLY A 222 -4.64 1.26 -9.91
N SER A 223 -3.42 1.58 -9.53
CA SER A 223 -2.40 0.62 -9.08
C SER A 223 -2.41 0.37 -7.58
N ASP A 224 -2.86 1.35 -6.79
CA ASP A 224 -2.71 1.29 -5.33
C ASP A 224 -4.10 1.17 -4.67
N LEU A 225 -4.96 2.17 -4.88
CA LEU A 225 -6.20 2.28 -4.11
C LEU A 225 -7.30 1.30 -4.55
N ILE A 226 -7.50 1.08 -5.87
CA ILE A 226 -8.48 0.09 -6.36
C ILE A 226 -8.12 -1.34 -5.92
N PRO A 227 -6.86 -1.81 -6.07
CA PRO A 227 -6.47 -3.10 -5.54
C PRO A 227 -6.72 -3.23 -4.03
N GLU A 228 -6.49 -2.17 -3.27
CA GLU A 228 -6.71 -2.16 -1.82
C GLU A 228 -8.20 -2.34 -1.46
N LEU A 229 -9.12 -1.70 -2.19
CA LEU A 229 -10.57 -1.91 -2.01
C LEU A 229 -11.01 -3.36 -2.23
N ASN A 230 -10.29 -4.09 -3.07
CA ASN A 230 -10.60 -5.47 -3.40
C ASN A 230 -10.03 -6.48 -2.38
N ARG A 231 -9.16 -6.06 -1.44
CA ARG A 231 -8.44 -6.94 -0.48
C ARG A 231 -8.92 -6.85 0.97
N ARG A 232 -10.24 -6.86 1.19
CA ARG A 232 -10.87 -6.68 2.53
C ARG A 232 -10.34 -7.60 3.64
N ASP A 233 -10.02 -8.85 3.34
CA ASP A 233 -9.66 -9.84 4.37
C ASP A 233 -8.22 -9.68 4.89
N GLN A 234 -7.28 -9.21 4.05
CA GLN A 234 -5.87 -9.01 4.46
C GLN A 234 -5.69 -7.74 5.30
N GLN A 235 -6.37 -6.64 4.96
CA GLN A 235 -6.38 -5.40 5.76
C GLN A 235 -6.84 -5.63 7.20
N THR A 236 -7.86 -6.49 7.39
CA THR A 236 -8.39 -6.83 8.73
C THR A 236 -7.29 -7.39 9.62
N PHE A 237 -6.47 -8.29 9.06
CA PHE A 237 -5.42 -8.99 9.77
C PHE A 237 -4.27 -8.06 10.17
N GLU A 238 -3.79 -7.22 9.25
CA GLU A 238 -2.68 -6.30 9.53
C GLU A 238 -3.05 -5.23 10.57
N ILE A 239 -4.26 -4.68 10.47
CA ILE A 239 -4.77 -3.73 11.47
C ILE A 239 -4.92 -4.41 12.84
N ALA A 240 -5.41 -5.65 12.89
CA ALA A 240 -5.54 -6.38 14.14
C ALA A 240 -4.17 -6.64 14.80
N VAL A 241 -3.16 -7.04 14.02
CA VAL A 241 -1.79 -7.24 14.51
C VAL A 241 -1.19 -5.93 15.01
N MET A 242 -1.34 -4.83 14.26
CA MET A 242 -0.87 -3.51 14.67
C MET A 242 -1.54 -3.05 15.98
N CYS A 243 -2.88 -3.14 16.08
CA CYS A 243 -3.61 -2.80 17.30
C CYS A 243 -3.17 -3.68 18.48
N PHE A 244 -2.94 -4.98 18.24
CA PHE A 244 -2.45 -5.90 19.25
C PHE A 244 -1.04 -5.50 19.74
N GLU A 245 -0.09 -5.21 18.85
CA GLU A 245 1.26 -4.78 19.23
C GLU A 245 1.25 -3.48 20.05
N LEU A 246 0.40 -2.53 19.66
CA LEU A 246 0.20 -1.28 20.39
C LEU A 246 -0.37 -1.50 21.79
N GLN A 247 -1.31 -2.44 21.93
CA GLN A 247 -1.94 -2.78 23.21
C GLN A 247 -1.06 -3.70 24.09
N GLY A 248 -0.29 -4.59 23.47
CA GLY A 248 0.65 -5.51 24.11
C GLY A 248 1.86 -4.77 24.71
N ARG A 249 2.42 -3.78 24.00
CA ARG A 249 3.47 -2.89 24.55
C ARG A 249 2.97 -2.03 25.72
N ALA A 250 1.67 -1.75 25.81
CA ALA A 250 1.09 -1.01 26.94
C ALA A 250 0.79 -1.90 28.16
N ARG A 251 0.72 -3.23 27.99
CA ARG A 251 0.27 -4.19 29.03
C ARG A 251 1.26 -5.32 29.34
N GLY A 252 2.38 -5.44 28.63
CA GLY A 252 3.38 -6.49 28.87
C GLY A 252 2.91 -7.90 28.50
N VAL A 253 2.01 -8.03 27.52
CA VAL A 253 1.43 -9.32 27.12
C VAL A 253 2.15 -9.85 25.86
N GLU A 254 2.54 -11.13 25.86
CA GLU A 254 3.19 -11.81 24.73
C GLU A 254 2.22 -12.05 23.55
N ARG A 255 2.77 -12.12 22.34
CA ARG A 255 2.01 -12.29 21.08
C ARG A 255 1.22 -13.60 21.04
N PRO A 256 -0.06 -13.59 20.63
CA PRO A 256 -0.75 -14.81 20.24
C PRO A 256 -0.28 -15.27 18.87
N GLU A 257 -0.27 -16.58 18.67
CA GLU A 257 0.04 -17.23 17.40
C GLU A 257 -1.17 -17.06 16.45
N LEU A 258 -1.21 -15.94 15.73
CA LEU A 258 -2.26 -15.65 14.74
C LEU A 258 -1.83 -16.14 13.37
N THR A 259 -2.50 -17.16 12.84
CA THR A 259 -2.32 -17.62 11.46
C THR A 259 -2.90 -16.61 10.47
N PRO A 260 -2.13 -16.15 9.47
CA PRO A 260 -2.62 -15.24 8.44
C PRO A 260 -3.73 -15.89 7.59
N PRO A 261 -4.70 -15.12 7.08
CA PRO A 261 -5.70 -15.64 6.16
C PRO A 261 -5.04 -16.19 4.90
N ALA A 262 -5.57 -17.31 4.39
CA ALA A 262 -5.06 -17.92 3.17
C ALA A 262 -5.10 -16.90 2.02
N SER A 263 -3.95 -16.68 1.38
CA SER A 263 -3.87 -15.78 0.22
C SER A 263 -4.90 -16.18 -0.85
N PRO A 264 -5.45 -15.25 -1.64
CA PRO A 264 -6.45 -15.58 -2.67
C PRO A 264 -5.99 -16.69 -3.64
N GLY A 265 -4.67 -16.79 -3.88
CA GLY A 265 -4.07 -17.87 -4.68
C GLY A 265 -3.96 -19.23 -3.97
N ALA A 266 -3.95 -19.27 -2.63
CA ALA A 266 -3.93 -20.52 -1.87
C ALA A 266 -5.28 -21.23 -1.89
N VAL A 267 -6.40 -20.49 -1.90
CA VAL A 267 -7.76 -21.05 -2.03
C VAL A 267 -7.97 -21.63 -3.44
N ALA A 268 -7.46 -20.96 -4.47
CA ALA A 268 -7.51 -21.45 -5.85
C ALA A 268 -6.67 -22.74 -6.03
N ARG A 269 -5.46 -22.81 -5.45
CA ARG A 269 -4.65 -24.04 -5.47
C ARG A 269 -5.30 -25.18 -4.70
N HIS A 270 -6.00 -24.89 -3.60
CA HIS A 270 -6.66 -25.93 -2.81
C HIS A 270 -7.83 -26.58 -3.57
N HIS A 271 -8.55 -25.81 -4.41
CA HIS A 271 -9.55 -26.34 -5.32
C HIS A 271 -8.94 -27.13 -6.48
N GLN A 272 -7.85 -26.64 -7.06
CA GLN A 272 -7.19 -27.31 -8.19
C GLN A 272 -6.48 -28.61 -7.80
N GLN A 273 -5.97 -28.72 -6.57
CA GLN A 273 -5.39 -29.95 -6.03
C GLN A 273 -6.48 -31.00 -5.71
N ARG A 274 -7.66 -30.56 -5.24
CA ARG A 274 -8.78 -31.45 -4.93
C ARG A 274 -9.43 -32.06 -6.17
N ASP A 275 -9.38 -31.36 -7.31
CA ASP A 275 -9.85 -31.90 -8.60
C ASP A 275 -8.85 -32.89 -9.22
N GLN A 276 -7.55 -32.77 -8.93
CA GLN A 276 -6.54 -33.74 -9.41
C GLN A 276 -6.60 -35.10 -8.68
N ASP A 277 -6.98 -35.12 -7.41
CA ASP A 277 -7.06 -36.36 -6.63
C ASP A 277 -8.30 -37.22 -6.97
N THR A 278 -9.24 -36.72 -7.76
CA THR A 278 -10.46 -37.47 -8.18
C THR A 278 -10.32 -38.22 -9.51
N HIS A 279 -9.15 -38.14 -10.17
CA HIS A 279 -8.86 -38.90 -11.38
C HIS A 279 -7.69 -39.87 -11.21
N THR A 280 -7.86 -40.87 -10.34
CA THR A 280 -7.06 -42.10 -10.43
C THR A 280 -7.86 -43.13 -11.24
N PRO A 281 -7.42 -43.56 -12.43
CA PRO A 281 -8.14 -44.59 -13.18
C PRO A 281 -7.88 -45.97 -12.56
N GLU A 282 -8.98 -46.61 -12.19
CA GLU A 282 -9.09 -48.00 -11.74
C GLU A 282 -8.36 -48.94 -12.72
N ARG A 283 -7.17 -49.44 -12.35
CA ARG A 283 -6.51 -50.52 -13.10
C ARG A 283 -7.21 -51.84 -12.75
N ARG A 284 -8.06 -52.29 -13.69
CA ARG A 284 -8.58 -53.67 -13.75
C ARG A 284 -7.41 -54.66 -13.76
N HIS A 285 -7.30 -55.49 -12.73
CA HIS A 285 -6.55 -56.74 -12.80
C HIS A 285 -7.41 -57.76 -13.54
N VAL A 286 -6.93 -58.19 -14.71
CA VAL A 286 -7.42 -59.35 -15.44
C VAL A 286 -6.32 -60.39 -15.30
N ASP A 287 -6.59 -61.49 -14.57
CA ASP A 287 -5.83 -62.72 -14.70
C ASP A 287 -6.83 -63.89 -14.80
N HIS A 288 -6.71 -64.62 -15.90
CA HIS A 288 -7.50 -65.81 -16.23
C HIS A 288 -6.73 -67.07 -15.79
N PRO A 289 -7.42 -68.21 -15.52
CA PRO A 289 -6.90 -69.33 -14.75
C PRO A 289 -6.20 -70.37 -15.64
N ILE A 290 -5.22 -71.08 -15.07
CA ILE A 290 -4.83 -72.41 -15.54
C ILE A 290 -4.78 -73.37 -14.34
N ASP A 291 -5.36 -74.54 -14.59
CA ASP A 291 -5.84 -75.60 -13.72
C ASP A 291 -4.76 -76.66 -13.43
N ARG A 292 -4.89 -77.32 -12.27
CA ARG A 292 -4.41 -78.68 -11.86
C ARG A 292 -2.91 -79.02 -12.00
N ASP A 293 -2.28 -79.75 -11.08
CA ASP A 293 -2.76 -80.96 -10.43
C ASP A 293 -1.89 -81.30 -9.18
N THR A 294 -2.52 -81.97 -8.19
CA THR A 294 -2.01 -82.94 -7.18
C THR A 294 -0.55 -82.84 -6.66
N ASP A 295 -0.26 -82.93 -5.35
CA ASP A 295 -0.40 -84.15 -4.54
C ASP A 295 -0.23 -83.90 -3.01
N LYS A 296 -0.63 -84.93 -2.24
CA LYS A 296 -0.97 -85.04 -0.82
C LYS A 296 0.17 -84.97 0.22
N LYS A 297 -0.28 -84.84 1.49
CA LYS A 297 0.30 -85.33 2.79
C LYS A 297 1.53 -84.53 3.28
N GLN A 298 1.76 -84.27 4.57
CA GLN A 298 1.35 -84.87 5.85
C GLN A 298 1.66 -83.81 6.94
N ARG A 299 0.74 -83.48 7.85
CA ARG A 299 0.84 -83.75 9.31
C ARG A 299 2.26 -83.60 9.90
N ASP A 300 2.48 -82.61 10.77
CA ASP A 300 2.55 -82.80 12.23
C ASP A 300 2.91 -81.50 13.00
N ARG A 301 2.13 -81.21 14.06
CA ARG A 301 2.49 -80.45 15.29
C ARG A 301 3.27 -81.41 16.23
N PRO A 302 3.77 -81.07 17.44
CA PRO A 302 3.67 -79.86 18.28
C PRO A 302 5.08 -79.40 18.75
N SER A 303 5.35 -78.50 19.71
CA SER A 303 4.66 -77.98 20.90
C SER A 303 5.33 -76.66 21.28
#